data_AF-A0A9C9UCI7-F1
#
_entry.id   AF-A0A9C9UCI7-F1
#
_cell.length_a   1.000
_cell.length_b   1.000
_cell.length_c   1.000
_cell.angle_alpha   90.00
_cell.angle_beta   90.00
_cell.angle_gamma   90.00
#
_symmetry.space_group_name_H-M   'P 1'
#
loop_
_entity.id
_entity.type
_entity.pdbx_description
1 polymer ?
#
loop_
_entity_poly.entity_id
_entity_poly.type
_entity_poly.pdbx_seq_one_letter_code
_entity_poly.pdbx_strand_id
1 'polypeptide(L)'
;TSARRRIILATNVAETSLTVPGIRYVIDPGTARISRYSTRSKVQRLPIEKIAQSSANQRAGRCGRVAAGVCIRLYSEEDFLARPEFTEPELRRTNLASVILQMRQLGLGNPEEFPFIDPPDQRFIHDGYRLLHELGALDEHNQLTPLGRQLARLPLDPRIGRMILEAGRQGCLSEVLVIASALSIQDPRERPQEKQQQADEQHRRFADEHSDFVSLLNLWRHFEEQRKHLSSSQLRKYCRKSFLAFMRMREWRETWQQLKTQARDMGLSMNSEPADYAVLHRALLTGLLGNLGNRLEEEDNKPTAVKGRTSRPRKGPQKYQGARNSVFYLFPGSAVAKKRPKWMMAAEVVETSRLYARGIARIDPEWIESQARHLVKRSYTEPRWDVRRSQVTALETVTLYGLLIQSGKRVHFGPVDTPVAREIFIREALIAGNYRPTTRRGQKGDEPEFMRHNQALIREAEDIEARGRRRDVLADEAQLFAFFDQRLPAHIHSGPLFEKWRKQAEAAEPDLLELPRELVIHPQRAGLGDSDYPGEMSVNGVRLHLRYGF
;
A
#
# COMPACT_ATOMS: atom_id res chain seq x y z
N THR A 1 -0.73 47.62 -46.95
CA THR A 1 -0.66 46.19 -46.58
C THR A 1 -1.89 45.86 -45.74
N SER A 2 -2.80 45.02 -46.25
CA SER A 2 -4.04 44.66 -45.53
C SER A 2 -3.71 43.99 -44.20
N ALA A 3 -3.93 44.72 -43.10
CA ALA A 3 -3.73 44.22 -41.74
C ALA A 3 -4.78 43.15 -41.46
N ARG A 4 -4.45 41.88 -41.70
CA ARG A 4 -5.33 40.75 -41.37
C ARG A 4 -5.63 40.76 -39.87
N ARG A 5 -6.91 40.67 -39.52
CA ARG A 5 -7.38 40.54 -38.14
C ARG A 5 -6.78 39.27 -37.51
N ARG A 6 -6.08 39.42 -36.38
CA ARG A 6 -5.47 38.30 -35.65
C ARG A 6 -6.45 37.81 -34.58
N ILE A 7 -6.79 36.53 -34.63
CA ILE A 7 -7.60 35.85 -33.61
C ILE A 7 -6.66 34.93 -32.82
N ILE A 8 -6.69 35.04 -31.50
CA ILE A 8 -5.83 34.26 -30.60
C ILE A 8 -6.73 33.50 -29.64
N LEU A 9 -6.64 32.17 -29.70
CA LEU A 9 -7.29 31.27 -28.76
C LEU A 9 -6.28 30.95 -27.64
N ALA A 10 -6.60 31.34 -26.41
CA ALA A 10 -5.68 31.20 -25.28
C ALA A 10 -6.39 30.63 -24.04
N THR A 11 -5.61 30.04 -23.15
CA THR A 11 -6.05 29.67 -21.79
C THR A 11 -5.86 30.84 -20.82
N ASN A 12 -6.05 30.58 -19.53
CA ASN A 12 -5.71 31.49 -18.44
C ASN A 12 -4.23 31.96 -18.43
N VAL A 13 -3.34 31.39 -19.25
CA VAL A 13 -1.97 31.93 -19.44
C VAL A 13 -1.99 33.38 -19.97
N ALA A 14 -2.97 33.75 -20.80
CA ALA A 14 -3.12 35.13 -21.27
C ALA A 14 -3.71 36.07 -20.19
N GLU A 15 -4.30 35.50 -19.12
CA GLU A 15 -4.88 36.25 -18.01
C GLU A 15 -3.81 36.84 -17.10
N THR A 16 -2.67 36.17 -16.91
CA THR A 16 -1.64 36.62 -15.97
C THR A 16 -0.24 36.60 -16.60
N SER A 17 0.22 35.43 -17.03
CA SER A 17 1.63 35.16 -17.34
C SER A 17 2.12 35.66 -18.69
N LEU A 18 1.23 35.90 -19.66
CA LEU A 18 1.60 36.38 -20.99
C LEU A 18 0.90 37.70 -21.34
N THR A 19 1.69 38.66 -21.82
CA THR A 19 1.17 39.91 -22.36
C THR A 19 1.17 39.84 -23.88
N VAL A 20 -0.01 39.80 -24.48
CA VAL A 20 -0.14 39.84 -25.93
C VAL A 20 -0.37 41.30 -26.37
N PRO A 21 0.50 41.89 -27.20
CA PRO A 21 0.33 43.27 -27.65
C PRO A 21 -0.80 43.38 -28.68
N GLY A 22 -1.45 44.55 -28.73
CA GLY A 22 -2.45 44.88 -29.76
C GLY A 22 -3.79 44.18 -29.59
N ILE A 23 -4.12 43.66 -28.40
CA ILE A 23 -5.44 43.11 -28.10
C ILE A 23 -6.41 44.26 -27.83
N ARG A 24 -7.46 44.34 -28.64
CA ARG A 24 -8.54 45.35 -28.51
C ARG A 24 -9.90 44.74 -28.21
N TYR A 25 -10.04 43.43 -28.42
CA TYR A 25 -11.27 42.69 -28.19
C TYR A 25 -10.94 41.43 -27.40
N VAL A 26 -11.68 41.17 -26.33
CA VAL A 26 -11.64 39.93 -25.54
C VAL A 26 -13.02 39.29 -25.59
N ILE A 27 -13.06 37.99 -25.83
CA ILE A 27 -14.28 37.19 -25.70
C ILE A 27 -14.03 36.24 -24.51
N ASP A 28 -14.76 36.44 -23.42
CA ASP A 28 -14.61 35.68 -22.19
C ASP A 28 -15.74 34.66 -22.03
N PRO A 29 -15.46 33.34 -22.13
CA PRO A 29 -16.45 32.31 -21.89
C PRO A 29 -16.84 32.17 -20.41
N GLY A 30 -16.14 32.84 -19.49
CA GLY A 30 -16.50 32.86 -18.07
C GLY A 30 -16.17 31.60 -17.29
N THR A 31 -15.45 30.64 -17.90
CA THR A 31 -15.05 29.39 -17.24
C THR A 31 -13.53 29.18 -17.32
N ALA A 32 -13.02 28.35 -16.42
CA ALA A 32 -11.63 27.89 -16.41
C ALA A 32 -11.55 26.46 -15.90
N ARG A 33 -10.49 25.76 -16.28
CA ARG A 33 -10.11 24.51 -15.61
C ARG A 33 -9.31 24.84 -14.36
N ILE A 34 -9.82 24.47 -13.20
CA ILE A 34 -9.18 24.74 -11.91
C ILE A 34 -8.72 23.41 -11.32
N SER A 35 -7.45 23.35 -10.90
CA SER A 35 -6.91 22.18 -10.23
C SER A 35 -7.46 22.11 -8.80
N ARG A 36 -8.10 21.00 -8.44
CA ARG A 36 -8.60 20.74 -7.08
C ARG A 36 -8.11 19.40 -6.56
N TYR A 37 -7.62 19.41 -5.33
CA TYR A 37 -7.27 18.21 -4.60
C TYR A 37 -8.46 17.69 -3.78
N SER A 38 -8.79 16.41 -3.92
CA SER A 38 -9.78 15.76 -3.07
C SER A 38 -9.08 15.01 -1.94
N THR A 39 -9.24 15.47 -0.69
CA THR A 39 -8.67 14.83 0.50
C THR A 39 -9.21 13.41 0.74
N ARG A 40 -10.49 13.15 0.40
CA ARG A 40 -11.11 11.84 0.55
C ARG A 40 -10.50 10.79 -0.39
N SER A 41 -10.41 11.10 -1.68
CA SER A 41 -9.87 10.16 -2.67
C SER A 41 -8.36 10.29 -2.86
N LYS A 42 -7.72 11.31 -2.27
CA LYS A 42 -6.32 11.71 -2.48
C LYS A 42 -5.94 11.92 -3.95
N VAL A 43 -6.87 12.42 -4.75
CA VAL A 43 -6.77 12.52 -6.21
C VAL A 43 -6.87 13.97 -6.63
N GLN A 44 -6.07 14.34 -7.62
CA GLN A 44 -6.17 15.62 -8.30
C GLN A 44 -7.25 15.58 -9.38
N ARG A 45 -8.11 16.58 -9.37
CA ARG A 45 -9.22 16.77 -10.31
C ARG A 45 -9.01 18.05 -11.09
N LEU A 46 -9.53 18.08 -12.31
CA LEU A 46 -9.46 19.26 -13.17
C LEU A 46 -10.85 19.66 -13.69
N PRO A 47 -11.81 19.98 -12.81
CA PRO A 47 -13.15 20.42 -13.21
C PRO A 47 -13.11 21.73 -14.00
N ILE A 48 -14.12 21.92 -14.85
CA ILE A 48 -14.43 23.20 -15.49
C ILE A 48 -15.40 23.94 -14.57
N GLU A 49 -14.99 25.11 -14.08
CA GLU A 49 -15.75 25.91 -13.13
C GLU A 49 -15.92 27.34 -13.63
N LYS A 50 -16.93 28.05 -13.10
CA LYS A 50 -17.10 29.49 -13.32
C LYS A 50 -15.93 30.24 -12.68
N ILE A 51 -15.37 31.23 -13.37
CA ILE A 51 -14.31 32.08 -12.83
C ILE A 51 -14.87 33.10 -11.83
N ALA A 52 -14.04 33.53 -10.88
CA ALA A 52 -14.34 34.63 -9.96
C ALA A 52 -14.42 35.98 -10.69
N GLN A 53 -15.04 36.97 -10.05
CA GLN A 53 -15.17 38.32 -10.60
C GLN A 53 -13.81 38.95 -10.88
N SER A 54 -12.86 38.80 -9.95
CA SER A 54 -11.47 39.25 -10.11
C SER A 54 -10.80 38.70 -11.39
N SER A 55 -10.95 37.41 -11.70
CA SER A 55 -10.44 36.82 -12.94
C SER A 55 -11.14 37.36 -14.18
N ALA A 56 -12.47 37.48 -14.15
CA ALA A 56 -13.24 38.08 -15.25
C ALA A 56 -12.82 39.54 -15.50
N ASN A 57 -12.53 40.29 -14.44
CA ASN A 57 -12.04 41.67 -14.52
C ASN A 57 -10.60 41.72 -15.05
N GLN A 58 -9.72 40.79 -14.64
CA GLN A 58 -8.37 40.68 -15.20
C GLN A 58 -8.38 40.34 -16.70
N ARG A 59 -9.29 39.46 -17.15
CA ARG A 59 -9.50 39.14 -18.57
C ARG A 59 -9.98 40.36 -19.35
N ALA A 60 -10.97 41.09 -18.83
CA ALA A 60 -11.43 42.34 -19.43
C ALA A 60 -10.29 43.38 -19.52
N GLY A 61 -9.44 43.49 -18.50
CA GLY A 61 -8.28 44.37 -18.51
C GLY A 61 -7.25 44.06 -19.61
N ARG A 62 -7.32 42.90 -20.27
CA ARG A 62 -6.39 42.56 -21.37
C ARG A 62 -6.66 43.33 -22.67
N CYS A 63 -7.89 43.78 -22.92
CA CYS A 63 -8.20 44.59 -24.10
C CYS A 63 -7.96 46.11 -23.92
N GLY A 64 -7.70 46.57 -22.70
CA GLY A 64 -7.57 48.00 -22.37
C GLY A 64 -6.14 48.54 -22.24
N ARG A 65 -5.12 47.80 -22.68
CA ARG A 65 -3.71 48.12 -22.38
C ARG A 65 -3.06 49.17 -23.26
N VAL A 66 -3.48 49.26 -24.52
CA VAL A 66 -2.88 50.16 -25.53
C VAL A 66 -3.86 51.25 -25.96
N ALA A 67 -5.16 50.94 -25.97
CA ALA A 67 -6.24 51.85 -26.27
C ALA A 67 -7.54 51.30 -25.66
N ALA A 68 -8.63 52.07 -25.74
CA ALA A 68 -9.96 51.57 -25.41
C ALA A 68 -10.26 50.28 -26.19
N GLY A 69 -10.69 49.26 -25.46
CA GLY A 69 -11.04 47.94 -25.99
C GLY A 69 -12.35 47.43 -25.41
N VAL A 70 -12.88 46.37 -26.02
CA VAL A 70 -14.19 45.81 -25.69
C VAL A 70 -14.02 44.38 -25.18
N CYS A 71 -14.55 44.10 -24.00
CA CYS A 71 -14.65 42.74 -23.47
C CYS A 71 -16.09 42.25 -23.59
N ILE A 72 -16.30 41.17 -24.33
CA ILE A 72 -17.59 40.50 -24.47
C ILE A 72 -17.60 39.29 -23.54
N ARG A 73 -18.44 39.31 -22.51
CA ARG A 73 -18.67 38.17 -21.62
C ARG A 73 -19.80 37.33 -22.17
N LEU A 74 -19.61 36.01 -22.26
CA LEU A 74 -20.61 35.07 -22.79
C LEU A 74 -21.59 34.58 -21.70
N TYR A 75 -21.87 35.41 -20.70
CA TYR A 75 -22.71 35.12 -19.54
C TYR A 75 -23.40 36.42 -19.08
N SER A 76 -24.55 36.30 -18.41
CA SER A 76 -25.35 37.45 -17.97
C SER A 76 -24.64 38.27 -16.90
N GLU A 77 -25.03 39.54 -16.76
CA GLU A 77 -24.58 40.39 -15.67
C GLU A 77 -24.99 39.84 -14.29
N GLU A 78 -26.19 39.27 -14.18
CA GLU A 78 -26.66 38.58 -12.97
C GLU A 78 -25.72 37.42 -12.60
N ASP A 79 -25.32 36.59 -13.57
CA ASP A 79 -24.36 35.50 -13.34
C ASP A 79 -22.97 36.04 -12.96
N PHE A 80 -22.56 37.19 -13.49
CA PHE A 80 -21.31 37.85 -13.09
C PHE A 80 -21.35 38.30 -11.63
N LEU A 81 -22.41 39.00 -11.24
CA LEU A 81 -22.60 39.55 -9.89
C LEU A 81 -22.77 38.45 -8.83
N ALA A 82 -23.35 37.31 -9.19
CA ALA A 82 -23.52 36.16 -8.31
C ALA A 82 -22.24 35.32 -8.08
N ARG A 83 -21.15 35.57 -8.82
CA ARG A 83 -19.88 34.83 -8.65
C ARG A 83 -19.09 35.32 -7.44
N PRO A 84 -18.23 34.45 -6.86
CA PRO A 84 -17.27 34.89 -5.84
C PRO A 84 -16.40 36.03 -6.35
N GLU A 85 -16.13 37.00 -5.48
CA GLU A 85 -15.28 38.15 -5.83
C GLU A 85 -13.84 37.70 -6.15
N PHE A 86 -13.28 36.84 -5.30
CA PHE A 86 -11.92 36.32 -5.43
C PHE A 86 -11.89 34.82 -5.72
N THR A 87 -10.84 34.40 -6.44
CA THR A 87 -10.58 32.97 -6.63
C THR A 87 -10.09 32.36 -5.33
N GLU A 88 -10.55 31.16 -5.02
CA GLU A 88 -10.13 30.44 -3.82
C GLU A 88 -8.59 30.25 -3.78
N PRO A 89 -7.93 30.56 -2.65
CA PRO A 89 -6.48 30.44 -2.50
C PRO A 89 -5.94 29.03 -2.76
N GLU A 90 -4.71 28.94 -3.25
CA GLU A 90 -4.08 27.66 -3.59
C GLU A 90 -3.91 26.74 -2.37
N LEU A 91 -3.66 27.32 -1.20
CA LEU A 91 -3.52 26.61 0.08
C LEU A 91 -4.78 25.81 0.46
N ARG A 92 -5.96 26.22 -0.02
CA ARG A 92 -7.24 25.54 0.25
C ARG A 92 -7.62 24.48 -0.79
N ARG A 93 -6.81 24.29 -1.83
CA ARG A 93 -7.13 23.41 -2.98
C ARG A 93 -6.01 22.45 -3.37
N THR A 94 -4.93 22.39 -2.61
CA THR A 94 -3.74 21.55 -2.88
C THR A 94 -3.39 20.67 -1.67
N ASN A 95 -2.51 19.69 -1.87
CA ASN A 95 -2.00 18.87 -0.78
C ASN A 95 -0.94 19.66 0.02
N LEU A 96 -1.05 19.65 1.36
CA LEU A 96 -0.22 20.46 2.25
C LEU A 96 1.03 19.76 2.80
N ALA A 97 1.33 18.52 2.39
CA ALA A 97 2.45 17.75 2.94
C ALA A 97 3.79 18.48 2.79
N SER A 98 4.06 19.12 1.64
CA SER A 98 5.28 19.90 1.44
C SER A 98 5.36 21.11 2.38
N VAL A 99 4.24 21.82 2.56
CA VAL A 99 4.15 22.99 3.45
C VAL A 99 4.38 22.56 4.90
N ILE A 100 3.68 21.51 5.35
CA ILE A 100 3.83 20.97 6.71
C ILE A 100 5.26 20.50 6.96
N LEU A 101 5.88 19.81 6.00
CA LEU A 101 7.26 19.33 6.12
C LEU A 101 8.24 20.50 6.31
N GLN A 102 8.09 21.58 5.52
CA GLN A 102 8.92 22.78 5.64
C GLN A 102 8.67 23.52 6.95
N MET A 103 7.41 23.68 7.37
CA MET A 103 7.08 24.31 8.66
C MET A 103 7.71 23.54 9.84
N ARG A 104 7.68 22.21 9.80
CA ARG A 104 8.32 21.36 10.81
C ARG A 104 9.83 21.50 10.79
N GLN A 105 10.46 21.60 9.61
CA GLN A 105 11.90 21.81 9.50
C GLN A 105 12.34 23.16 10.07
N LEU A 106 11.54 24.20 9.86
CA LEU A 106 11.81 25.56 10.33
C LEU A 106 11.37 25.82 11.78
N GLY A 107 10.71 24.85 12.43
CA GLY A 107 10.23 25.01 13.80
C GLY A 107 9.05 25.97 13.96
N LEU A 108 8.21 26.13 12.93
CA LEU A 108 7.09 27.09 12.89
C LEU A 108 5.82 26.63 13.63
N GLY A 109 5.89 25.53 14.39
CA GLY A 109 4.76 25.03 15.18
C GLY A 109 3.67 24.31 14.38
N ASN A 110 2.46 24.26 14.95
CA ASN A 110 1.30 23.59 14.36
C ASN A 110 0.68 24.46 13.25
N PRO A 111 0.45 23.93 12.02
CA PRO A 111 -0.26 24.65 10.96
C PRO A 111 -1.64 25.18 11.36
N GLU A 112 -2.32 24.59 12.35
CA GLU A 112 -3.62 25.09 12.81
C GLU A 112 -3.51 26.39 13.61
N GLU A 113 -2.37 26.64 14.25
CA GLU A 113 -2.09 27.82 15.06
C GLU A 113 -1.30 28.88 14.29
N PHE A 114 -0.79 28.53 13.10
CA PHE A 114 0.02 29.42 12.29
C PHE A 114 -0.85 30.52 11.65
N PRO A 115 -0.44 31.80 11.71
CA PRO A 115 -1.25 32.93 11.25
C PRO A 115 -1.23 33.08 9.72
N PHE A 116 -1.88 32.17 9.00
CA PHE A 116 -2.09 32.29 7.56
C PHE A 116 -3.07 33.42 7.21
N ILE A 117 -2.84 34.12 6.10
CA ILE A 117 -3.80 35.10 5.54
C ILE A 117 -5.15 34.41 5.29
N ASP A 118 -5.10 33.27 4.58
CA ASP A 118 -6.23 32.40 4.34
C ASP A 118 -5.90 31.00 4.90
N PRO A 119 -6.34 30.66 6.14
CA PRO A 119 -6.00 29.39 6.75
C PRO A 119 -6.56 28.22 5.94
N PRO A 120 -5.81 27.10 5.82
CA PRO A 120 -6.31 25.90 5.18
C PRO A 120 -7.35 25.21 6.05
N ASP A 121 -8.25 24.46 5.41
CA ASP A 121 -9.19 23.59 6.12
C ASP A 121 -8.42 22.42 6.79
N GLN A 122 -8.79 22.10 8.04
CA GLN A 122 -8.20 21.02 8.86
C GLN A 122 -8.11 19.68 8.10
N ARG A 123 -9.04 19.40 7.19
CA ARG A 123 -9.02 18.18 6.36
C ARG A 123 -7.76 18.08 5.49
N PHE A 124 -7.25 19.18 4.97
CA PHE A 124 -6.00 19.20 4.17
C PHE A 124 -4.77 19.07 5.07
N ILE A 125 -4.80 19.67 6.26
CA ILE A 125 -3.72 19.57 7.25
C ILE A 125 -3.54 18.12 7.67
N HIS A 126 -4.63 17.47 8.11
CA HIS A 126 -4.61 16.08 8.53
C HIS A 126 -4.25 15.12 7.38
N ASP A 127 -4.69 15.39 6.15
CA ASP A 127 -4.26 14.60 4.99
C ASP A 127 -2.76 14.72 4.71
N GLY A 128 -2.20 15.92 4.88
CA GLY A 128 -0.76 16.17 4.77
C GLY A 128 0.04 15.41 5.84
N TYR A 129 -0.39 15.44 7.11
CA TYR A 129 0.22 14.62 8.17
C TYR A 129 0.18 13.13 7.83
N ARG A 130 -0.97 12.61 7.41
CA ARG A 130 -1.10 11.21 6.97
C ARG A 130 -0.14 10.85 5.84
N LEU A 131 0.07 11.75 4.87
CA LEU A 131 1.06 11.54 3.82
C LEU A 131 2.48 11.52 4.38
N LEU A 132 2.82 12.44 5.28
CA LEU A 132 4.16 12.45 5.88
C LEU A 132 4.44 11.22 6.75
N HIS A 133 3.45 10.67 7.46
CA HIS A 133 3.57 9.36 8.12
C HIS A 133 3.70 8.21 7.11
N GLU A 134 2.92 8.23 6.02
CA GLU A 134 3.03 7.24 4.92
C GLU A 134 4.47 7.18 4.41
N LEU A 135 5.10 8.34 4.20
CA LEU A 135 6.47 8.44 3.71
C LEU A 135 7.53 8.14 4.79
N GLY A 136 7.14 7.99 6.06
CA GLY A 136 8.05 7.83 7.20
C GLY A 136 8.80 9.13 7.57
N ALA A 137 8.31 10.29 7.12
CA ALA A 137 8.90 11.59 7.43
C ALA A 137 8.54 12.08 8.83
N LEU A 138 7.41 11.63 9.39
CA LEU A 138 6.96 11.94 10.75
C LEU A 138 6.71 10.65 11.56
N ASP A 139 7.06 10.67 12.84
CA ASP A 139 6.73 9.63 13.82
C ASP A 139 5.29 9.76 14.37
N GLU A 140 4.88 8.89 15.29
CA GLU A 140 3.54 8.88 15.88
C GLU A 140 3.21 10.17 16.67
N HIS A 141 4.21 10.95 17.06
CA HIS A 141 4.08 12.22 17.79
C HIS A 141 4.21 13.45 16.88
N ASN A 142 4.11 13.25 15.55
CA ASN A 142 4.25 14.30 14.55
C ASN A 142 5.63 15.01 14.56
N GLN A 143 6.68 14.33 15.02
CA GLN A 143 8.05 14.84 15.00
C GLN A 143 8.81 14.35 13.76
N LEU A 144 9.75 15.17 13.28
CA LEU A 144 10.58 14.82 12.13
C LEU A 144 11.50 13.65 12.47
N THR A 145 11.35 12.56 11.70
CA THR A 145 12.29 11.44 11.73
C THR A 145 13.63 11.83 11.09
N PRO A 146 14.72 11.06 11.26
CA PRO A 146 15.95 11.28 10.52
C PRO A 146 15.74 11.30 8.99
N LEU A 147 14.85 10.43 8.50
CA LEU A 147 14.41 10.42 7.09
C LEU A 147 13.65 11.70 6.73
N GLY A 148 12.73 12.16 7.57
CA GLY A 148 11.98 13.40 7.38
C GLY A 148 12.87 14.63 7.30
N ARG A 149 13.92 14.70 8.12
CA ARG A 149 14.92 15.78 8.06
C ARG A 149 15.70 15.79 6.74
N GLN A 150 16.08 14.61 6.23
CA GLN A 150 16.70 14.51 4.91
C GLN A 150 15.72 14.92 3.81
N LEU A 151 14.47 14.48 3.90
CA LEU A 151 13.44 14.77 2.91
C LEU A 151 13.14 16.27 2.80
N ALA A 152 13.08 16.97 3.93
CA ALA A 152 12.80 18.40 3.98
C ALA A 152 13.88 19.26 3.30
N ARG A 153 15.11 18.75 3.15
CA ARG A 153 16.20 19.43 2.43
C ARG A 153 16.01 19.44 0.90
N LEU A 154 15.11 18.62 0.36
CA LEU A 154 14.83 18.57 -1.07
C LEU A 154 13.68 19.53 -1.41
N PRO A 155 13.84 20.46 -2.37
CA PRO A 155 12.79 21.37 -2.82
C PRO A 155 11.85 20.67 -3.81
N LEU A 156 11.26 19.56 -3.39
CA LEU A 156 10.43 18.68 -4.20
C LEU A 156 9.16 18.27 -3.46
N ASP A 157 8.21 17.71 -4.20
CA ASP A 157 7.13 16.94 -3.59
C ASP A 157 7.72 15.83 -2.69
N PRO A 158 7.26 15.69 -1.44
CA PRO A 158 7.76 14.70 -0.49
C PRO A 158 7.76 13.26 -1.03
N ARG A 159 6.82 12.89 -1.91
CA ARG A 159 6.80 11.56 -2.52
C ARG A 159 8.01 11.36 -3.42
N ILE A 160 8.31 12.34 -4.28
CA ILE A 160 9.45 12.28 -5.20
C ILE A 160 10.76 12.27 -4.40
N GLY A 161 10.87 13.14 -3.39
CA GLY A 161 12.04 13.15 -2.51
C GLY A 161 12.23 11.80 -1.79
N ARG A 162 11.15 11.17 -1.34
CA ARG A 162 11.20 9.85 -0.68
C ARG A 162 11.76 8.76 -1.62
N MET A 163 11.40 8.81 -2.90
CA MET A 163 11.96 7.89 -3.92
C MET A 163 13.45 8.11 -4.11
N ILE A 164 13.92 9.37 -4.19
CA ILE A 164 15.34 9.71 -4.35
C ILE A 164 16.15 9.19 -3.17
N LEU A 165 15.68 9.40 -1.93
CA LEU A 165 16.36 8.92 -0.73
C LEU A 165 16.43 7.38 -0.69
N GLU A 166 15.37 6.69 -1.08
CA GLU A 166 15.40 5.22 -1.17
C GLU A 166 16.37 4.74 -2.25
N ALA A 167 16.40 5.42 -3.40
CA ALA A 167 17.25 5.06 -4.51
C ALA A 167 18.74 5.16 -4.17
N GLY A 168 19.11 6.14 -3.35
CA GLY A 168 20.46 6.24 -2.78
C GLY A 168 20.84 5.06 -1.89
N ARG A 169 19.88 4.45 -1.18
CA ARG A 169 20.11 3.27 -0.33
C ARG A 169 20.13 1.96 -1.14
N GLN A 170 19.28 1.85 -2.15
CA GLN A 170 19.13 0.62 -2.94
C GLN A 170 20.07 0.54 -4.15
N GLY A 171 20.82 1.60 -4.46
CA GLY A 171 21.76 1.62 -5.58
C GLY A 171 21.09 1.79 -6.95
N CYS A 172 20.03 2.61 -7.03
CA CYS A 172 19.33 2.93 -8.29
C CYS A 172 19.11 4.44 -8.49
N LEU A 173 19.95 5.26 -7.86
CA LEU A 173 19.83 6.71 -7.86
C LEU A 173 19.93 7.32 -9.26
N SER A 174 20.80 6.79 -10.13
CA SER A 174 20.99 7.29 -11.50
C SER A 174 19.68 7.28 -12.30
N GLU A 175 18.96 6.16 -12.25
CA GLU A 175 17.65 5.99 -12.89
C GLU A 175 16.56 6.81 -12.20
N VAL A 176 16.50 6.78 -10.87
CA VAL A 176 15.44 7.47 -10.13
C VAL A 176 15.55 8.98 -10.27
N LEU A 177 16.75 9.57 -10.39
CA LEU A 177 16.88 11.01 -10.67
C LEU A 177 16.28 11.39 -12.03
N VAL A 178 16.45 10.54 -13.05
CA VAL A 178 15.85 10.76 -14.38
C VAL A 178 14.32 10.68 -14.29
N ILE A 179 13.79 9.70 -13.57
CA ILE A 179 12.35 9.55 -13.38
C ILE A 179 11.78 10.69 -12.53
N ALA A 180 12.39 11.01 -11.39
CA ALA A 180 11.97 12.08 -10.49
C ALA A 180 11.91 13.44 -11.19
N SER A 181 12.93 13.76 -12.00
CA SER A 181 12.94 14.98 -12.81
C SER A 181 11.84 14.98 -13.87
N ALA A 182 11.54 13.82 -14.48
CA ALA A 182 10.45 13.68 -15.44
C ALA A 182 9.07 13.92 -14.80
N LEU A 183 8.86 13.38 -13.59
CA LEU A 183 7.61 13.51 -12.84
C LEU A 183 7.39 14.93 -12.29
N SER A 184 8.46 15.72 -12.20
CA SER A 184 8.42 17.10 -11.68
C SER A 184 8.11 18.14 -12.78
N ILE A 185 8.06 17.73 -14.04
CA ILE A 185 7.79 18.61 -15.19
C ILE A 185 6.57 18.11 -15.97
N GLN A 186 6.13 18.90 -16.94
CA GLN A 186 5.14 18.44 -17.90
C GLN A 186 5.73 17.40 -18.87
N ASP A 187 4.96 16.36 -19.20
CA ASP A 187 5.41 15.32 -20.14
C ASP A 187 5.90 15.93 -21.47
N PRO A 188 7.13 15.63 -21.91
CA PRO A 188 7.69 16.18 -23.13
C PRO A 188 7.08 15.57 -24.40
N ARG A 189 6.38 14.45 -24.32
CA ARG A 189 5.75 13.81 -25.48
C ARG A 189 4.53 14.60 -25.94
N GLU A 190 4.47 14.89 -27.23
CA GLU A 190 3.36 15.58 -27.86
C GLU A 190 2.49 14.59 -28.63
N ARG A 191 1.17 14.69 -28.49
CA ARG A 191 0.24 13.81 -29.21
C ARG A 191 -0.88 14.63 -29.89
N PRO A 192 -0.56 15.38 -30.96
CA PRO A 192 -1.54 16.22 -31.65
C PRO A 192 -2.70 15.39 -32.21
N GLN A 193 -3.93 15.90 -32.13
CA GLN A 193 -5.14 15.15 -32.52
C GLN A 193 -5.10 14.66 -33.98
N GLU A 194 -4.57 15.47 -34.90
CA GLU A 194 -4.45 15.14 -36.32
C GLU A 194 -3.34 14.11 -36.61
N LYS A 195 -2.36 13.97 -35.71
CA LYS A 195 -1.15 13.15 -35.91
C LYS A 195 -0.96 12.10 -34.82
N GLN A 196 -2.04 11.69 -34.15
CA GLN A 196 -1.98 10.76 -33.03
C GLN A 196 -1.28 9.45 -33.40
N GLN A 197 -1.62 8.84 -34.54
CA GLN A 197 -1.01 7.58 -34.98
C GLN A 197 0.49 7.71 -35.24
N GLN A 198 0.92 8.82 -35.85
CA GLN A 198 2.34 9.09 -36.13
C GLN A 198 3.11 9.32 -34.81
N ALA A 199 2.54 10.07 -33.88
CA ALA A 199 3.12 10.28 -32.55
C ALA A 199 3.24 8.95 -31.79
N ASP A 200 2.18 8.14 -31.78
CA ASP A 200 2.17 6.82 -31.14
C ASP A 200 3.25 5.89 -31.71
N GLU A 201 3.45 5.90 -33.02
CA GLU A 201 4.51 5.13 -33.68
C GLU A 201 5.90 5.62 -33.25
N GLN A 202 6.12 6.94 -33.26
CA GLN A 202 7.40 7.52 -32.84
C GLN A 202 7.68 7.30 -31.35
N HIS A 203 6.66 7.21 -30.49
CA HIS A 203 6.84 6.99 -29.05
C HIS A 203 6.93 5.51 -28.69
N ARG A 204 6.39 4.60 -29.52
CA ARG A 204 6.42 3.15 -29.27
C ARG A 204 7.82 2.59 -29.13
N ARG A 205 8.81 3.14 -29.84
CA ARG A 205 10.22 2.70 -29.73
C ARG A 205 10.84 2.89 -28.34
N PHE A 206 10.23 3.73 -27.49
CA PHE A 206 10.67 3.95 -26.11
C PHE A 206 9.84 3.13 -25.12
N ALA A 207 8.72 2.57 -25.56
CA ALA A 207 7.77 1.91 -24.68
C ALA A 207 8.35 0.61 -24.11
N ASP A 208 8.20 0.46 -22.80
CA ASP A 208 8.40 -0.79 -22.09
C ASP A 208 7.04 -1.39 -21.74
N GLU A 209 6.90 -2.70 -21.92
CA GLU A 209 5.62 -3.39 -21.74
C GLU A 209 5.18 -3.50 -20.28
N HIS A 210 6.11 -3.32 -19.34
CA HIS A 210 5.90 -3.52 -17.92
C HIS A 210 6.00 -2.23 -17.10
N SER A 211 6.56 -1.14 -17.63
CA SER A 211 6.78 0.10 -16.89
C SER A 211 6.85 1.35 -17.76
N ASP A 212 5.93 2.29 -17.54
CA ASP A 212 6.01 3.64 -18.08
C ASP A 212 7.24 4.41 -17.52
N PHE A 213 7.72 4.06 -16.32
CA PHE A 213 8.95 4.65 -15.76
C PHE A 213 10.18 4.22 -16.55
N VAL A 214 10.28 2.93 -16.91
CA VAL A 214 11.33 2.45 -17.81
C VAL A 214 11.18 3.07 -19.20
N SER A 215 9.95 3.31 -19.64
CA SER A 215 9.71 4.02 -20.90
C SER A 215 10.28 5.44 -20.89
N LEU A 216 10.21 6.16 -19.76
CA LEU A 216 10.87 7.45 -19.57
C LEU A 216 12.39 7.33 -19.59
N LEU A 217 12.96 6.30 -18.95
CA LEU A 217 14.41 6.04 -19.01
C LEU A 217 14.89 5.78 -20.44
N ASN A 218 14.14 5.00 -21.22
CA ASN A 218 14.46 4.71 -22.62
C ASN A 218 14.43 5.99 -23.48
N LEU A 219 13.39 6.82 -23.29
CA LEU A 219 13.29 8.12 -23.96
C LEU A 219 14.48 9.02 -23.59
N TRP A 220 14.80 9.12 -22.31
CA TRP A 220 15.92 9.92 -21.82
C TRP A 220 17.26 9.48 -22.40
N ARG A 221 17.57 8.17 -22.33
CA ARG A 221 18.80 7.59 -22.87
C ARG A 221 18.92 7.87 -24.37
N HIS A 222 17.84 7.66 -25.12
CA HIS A 222 17.83 7.92 -26.55
C HIS A 222 18.02 9.41 -26.86
N PHE A 223 17.35 10.30 -26.14
CA PHE A 223 17.50 11.74 -26.33
C PHE A 223 18.92 12.22 -26.01
N GLU A 224 19.51 11.77 -24.90
CA GLU A 224 20.89 12.13 -24.54
C GLU A 224 21.89 11.63 -25.58
N GLU A 225 21.67 10.47 -26.18
CA GLU A 225 22.50 9.98 -27.28
C GLU A 225 22.38 10.87 -28.51
N GLN A 226 21.16 11.21 -28.94
CA GLN A 226 20.96 12.14 -30.05
C GLN A 226 21.57 13.53 -29.77
N ARG A 227 21.50 14.02 -28.52
CA ARG A 227 22.06 15.31 -28.11
C ARG A 227 23.60 15.33 -28.22
N LYS A 228 24.28 14.21 -28.00
CA LYS A 228 25.76 14.13 -28.14
C LYS A 228 26.20 14.25 -29.60
N HIS A 229 25.42 13.70 -30.53
CA HIS A 229 25.78 13.60 -31.95
C HIS A 229 25.21 14.71 -32.84
N LEU A 230 24.11 15.34 -32.42
CA LEU A 230 23.42 16.36 -33.22
C LEU A 230 23.75 17.78 -32.73
N SER A 231 23.90 18.71 -33.68
CA SER A 231 23.91 20.14 -33.35
C SER A 231 22.56 20.60 -32.76
N SER A 232 22.55 21.75 -32.09
CA SER A 232 21.34 22.30 -31.45
C SER A 232 20.15 22.46 -32.42
N SER A 233 20.40 22.90 -33.66
CA SER A 233 19.36 23.06 -34.68
C SER A 233 18.82 21.71 -35.18
N GLN A 234 19.70 20.73 -35.40
CA GLN A 234 19.35 19.37 -35.79
C GLN A 234 18.58 18.66 -34.67
N LEU A 235 18.97 18.84 -33.41
CA LEU A 235 18.28 18.28 -32.26
C LEU A 235 16.86 18.83 -32.12
N ARG A 236 16.67 20.14 -32.31
CA ARG A 236 15.34 20.75 -32.33
C ARG A 236 14.47 20.18 -33.46
N LYS A 237 15.05 19.99 -34.65
CA LYS A 237 14.35 19.36 -35.79
C LYS A 237 14.00 17.90 -35.50
N TYR A 238 14.91 17.17 -34.86
CA TYR A 238 14.72 15.79 -34.41
C TYR A 238 13.55 15.70 -33.41
N CYS A 239 13.54 16.52 -32.36
CA CYS A 239 12.46 16.55 -31.38
C CYS A 239 11.10 16.78 -32.05
N ARG A 240 11.01 17.76 -32.96
CA ARG A 240 9.78 18.01 -33.73
C ARG A 240 9.35 16.82 -34.58
N LYS A 241 10.29 16.11 -35.23
CA LYS A 241 10.01 14.91 -36.03
C LYS A 241 9.54 13.74 -35.16
N SER A 242 10.08 13.61 -33.95
CA SER A 242 9.78 12.56 -32.99
C SER A 242 8.60 12.89 -32.06
N PHE A 243 7.88 13.99 -32.32
CA PHE A 243 6.77 14.47 -31.48
C PHE A 243 7.18 14.68 -30.01
N LEU A 244 8.31 15.36 -29.81
CA LEU A 244 8.83 15.76 -28.51
C LEU A 244 8.93 17.28 -28.45
N ALA A 245 8.43 17.87 -27.37
CA ALA A 245 8.57 19.29 -27.08
C ALA A 245 10.03 19.59 -26.68
N PHE A 246 10.80 20.21 -27.56
CA PHE A 246 12.22 20.52 -27.33
C PHE A 246 12.47 21.30 -26.03
N MET A 247 11.61 22.28 -25.72
CA MET A 247 11.75 23.07 -24.49
C MET A 247 11.54 22.23 -23.23
N ARG A 248 10.57 21.30 -23.23
CA ARG A 248 10.34 20.39 -22.10
C ARG A 248 11.45 19.36 -21.95
N MET A 249 12.05 18.90 -23.05
CA MET A 249 13.25 18.06 -22.98
C MET A 249 14.44 18.81 -22.35
N ARG A 250 14.58 20.10 -22.65
CA ARG A 250 15.62 20.94 -22.04
C ARG A 250 15.35 21.14 -20.55
N GLU A 251 14.12 21.48 -20.19
CA GLU A 251 13.65 21.61 -18.81
C GLU A 251 13.88 20.32 -18.00
N TRP A 252 13.52 19.16 -18.57
CA TRP A 252 13.79 17.85 -17.94
C TRP A 252 15.27 17.71 -17.58
N ARG A 253 16.15 18.06 -18.53
CA ARG A 253 17.58 17.94 -18.32
C ARG A 253 18.12 18.92 -17.30
N GLU A 254 17.62 20.16 -17.29
CA GLU A 254 17.96 21.17 -16.29
C GLU A 254 17.53 20.69 -14.89
N THR A 255 16.30 20.20 -14.74
CA THR A 255 15.80 19.62 -13.47
C THR A 255 16.64 18.43 -13.02
N TRP A 256 16.99 17.51 -13.93
CA TRP A 256 17.85 16.38 -13.60
C TRP A 256 19.24 16.83 -13.09
N GLN A 257 19.84 17.85 -13.71
CA GLN A 257 21.14 18.39 -13.26
C GLN A 257 21.05 19.03 -11.88
N GLN A 258 19.97 19.74 -11.58
CA GLN A 258 19.72 20.33 -10.25
C GLN A 258 19.59 19.23 -9.20
N LEU A 259 18.74 18.22 -9.45
CA LEU A 259 18.54 17.11 -8.51
C LEU A 259 19.80 16.27 -8.31
N LYS A 260 20.60 16.07 -9.36
CA LYS A 260 21.89 15.39 -9.27
C LYS A 260 22.86 16.15 -8.35
N THR A 261 22.94 17.47 -8.49
CA THR A 261 23.79 18.30 -7.63
C THR A 261 23.34 18.22 -6.17
N GLN A 262 22.04 18.39 -5.92
CA GLN A 262 21.46 18.29 -4.57
C GLN A 262 21.68 16.91 -3.94
N ALA A 263 21.47 15.83 -4.69
CA ALA A 263 21.70 14.48 -4.20
C ALA A 263 23.18 14.26 -3.81
N ARG A 264 24.12 14.79 -4.60
CA ARG A 264 25.56 14.75 -4.27
C ARG A 264 25.87 15.53 -3.01
N ASP A 265 25.30 16.73 -2.84
CA ASP A 265 25.52 17.58 -1.66
C ASP A 265 24.91 16.96 -0.38
N MET A 266 23.96 16.03 -0.54
CA MET A 266 23.40 15.20 0.53
C MET A 266 24.21 13.93 0.80
N GLY A 267 25.31 13.68 0.06
CA GLY A 267 26.15 12.50 0.19
C GLY A 267 25.58 11.24 -0.47
N LEU A 268 24.58 11.37 -1.35
CA LEU A 268 24.01 10.24 -2.09
C LEU A 268 24.89 9.90 -3.29
N SER A 269 25.18 8.62 -3.46
CA SER A 269 26.04 8.12 -4.53
C SER A 269 25.24 7.57 -5.70
N MET A 270 25.64 7.91 -6.92
CA MET A 270 25.09 7.33 -8.14
C MET A 270 25.62 5.91 -8.34
N ASN A 271 24.77 5.00 -8.80
CA ASN A 271 25.16 3.65 -9.19
C ASN A 271 25.96 3.66 -10.50
N SER A 272 26.93 2.74 -10.59
CA SER A 272 27.80 2.56 -11.76
C SER A 272 27.19 1.64 -12.81
N GLU A 273 26.48 0.60 -12.35
CA GLU A 273 25.76 -0.34 -13.22
C GLU A 273 24.26 -0.01 -13.23
N PRO A 274 23.55 -0.28 -14.35
CA PRO A 274 22.11 -0.08 -14.43
C PRO A 274 21.37 -0.90 -13.36
N ALA A 275 20.41 -0.27 -12.68
CA ALA A 275 19.65 -0.95 -11.64
C ALA A 275 18.67 -1.99 -12.21
N ASP A 276 18.54 -3.11 -11.49
CA ASP A 276 17.54 -4.12 -11.77
C ASP A 276 16.11 -3.57 -11.67
N TYR A 277 15.20 -4.17 -12.44
CA TYR A 277 13.79 -3.77 -12.46
C TYR A 277 13.18 -3.76 -11.04
N ALA A 278 13.40 -4.80 -10.25
CA ALA A 278 12.84 -4.89 -8.90
C ALA A 278 13.41 -3.81 -7.96
N VAL A 279 14.71 -3.54 -8.04
CA VAL A 279 15.40 -2.53 -7.21
C VAL A 279 14.87 -1.13 -7.53
N LEU A 280 14.78 -0.79 -8.81
CA LEU A 280 14.20 0.48 -9.27
C LEU A 280 12.77 0.65 -8.75
N HIS A 281 11.91 -0.35 -8.96
CA HIS A 281 10.48 -0.22 -8.65
C HIS A 281 10.21 -0.27 -7.15
N ARG A 282 11.02 -0.98 -6.35
CA ARG A 282 10.96 -0.90 -4.87
C ARG A 282 11.30 0.50 -4.37
N ALA A 283 12.29 1.17 -4.96
CA ALA A 283 12.62 2.55 -4.60
C ALA A 283 11.47 3.52 -4.94
N LEU A 284 10.91 3.43 -6.15
CA LEU A 284 9.76 4.24 -6.57
C LEU A 284 8.53 4.00 -5.69
N LEU A 285 8.29 2.75 -5.29
CA LEU A 285 7.14 2.34 -4.51
C LEU A 285 7.03 3.11 -3.18
N THR A 286 8.16 3.49 -2.56
CA THR A 286 8.17 4.24 -1.29
C THR A 286 7.46 5.58 -1.35
N GLY A 287 7.41 6.25 -2.51
CA GLY A 287 6.64 7.48 -2.70
C GLY A 287 5.22 7.23 -3.23
N LEU A 288 4.94 6.03 -3.74
CA LEU A 288 3.73 5.70 -4.51
C LEU A 288 2.80 4.68 -3.82
N LEU A 289 2.98 4.40 -2.53
CA LEU A 289 2.13 3.47 -1.76
C LEU A 289 0.64 3.84 -1.81
N GLY A 290 0.32 5.14 -1.87
CA GLY A 290 -1.04 5.63 -2.03
C GLY A 290 -1.66 5.37 -3.41
N ASN A 291 -0.85 5.03 -4.42
CA ASN A 291 -1.22 4.88 -5.83
C ASN A 291 -1.09 3.42 -6.32
N LEU A 292 -1.38 2.47 -5.42
CA LEU A 292 -1.43 1.05 -5.72
C LEU A 292 -2.73 0.65 -6.42
N GLY A 293 -2.66 -0.46 -7.17
CA GLY A 293 -3.80 -1.00 -7.90
C GLY A 293 -3.73 -2.52 -8.00
N ASN A 294 -4.81 -3.18 -7.63
CA ASN A 294 -5.04 -4.60 -7.84
C ASN A 294 -6.15 -4.80 -8.87
N ARG A 295 -5.93 -5.69 -9.83
CA ARG A 295 -6.88 -5.95 -10.90
C ARG A 295 -8.11 -6.67 -10.37
N LEU A 296 -9.29 -6.09 -10.55
CA LEU A 296 -10.57 -6.73 -10.20
C LEU A 296 -10.90 -7.87 -11.19
N GLU A 297 -11.51 -8.94 -10.69
CA GLU A 297 -11.88 -10.10 -11.51
C GLU A 297 -13.08 -9.80 -12.43
N GLU A 298 -13.33 -10.68 -13.41
CA GLU A 298 -14.29 -10.40 -14.50
C GLU A 298 -15.74 -10.30 -14.03
N GLU A 299 -16.13 -10.95 -12.91
CA GLU A 299 -17.49 -10.85 -12.36
C GLU A 299 -17.82 -9.44 -11.84
N ASP A 300 -16.85 -8.74 -11.24
CA ASP A 300 -16.94 -7.33 -10.80
C ASP A 300 -16.86 -6.33 -11.96
N ASN A 301 -16.51 -6.84 -13.15
CA ASN A 301 -16.29 -6.10 -14.37
C ASN A 301 -17.52 -6.10 -15.30
N LYS A 302 -18.65 -6.67 -14.84
CA LYS A 302 -19.92 -6.63 -15.58
C LYS A 302 -20.25 -5.17 -15.95
N PRO A 303 -20.48 -4.87 -17.24
CA PRO A 303 -21.13 -3.63 -17.62
C PRO A 303 -22.53 -3.63 -17.00
N THR A 304 -22.98 -2.49 -16.47
CA THR A 304 -24.42 -2.26 -16.26
C THR A 304 -25.14 -2.58 -17.57
N ALA A 305 -25.94 -3.63 -17.58
CA ALA A 305 -26.56 -4.16 -18.78
C ALA A 305 -27.49 -3.10 -19.40
N VAL A 306 -27.09 -2.53 -20.54
CA VAL A 306 -28.02 -1.87 -21.44
C VAL A 306 -28.70 -2.98 -22.24
N LYS A 307 -29.97 -3.25 -21.94
CA LYS A 307 -30.80 -4.21 -22.70
C LYS A 307 -30.85 -3.76 -24.17
N GLY A 308 -30.52 -4.64 -25.11
CA GLY A 308 -30.90 -4.48 -26.52
C GLY A 308 -29.83 -4.49 -27.62
N ARG A 309 -28.57 -4.93 -27.41
CA ARG A 309 -27.59 -5.08 -28.52
C ARG A 309 -26.98 -6.48 -28.61
N THR A 310 -27.21 -7.13 -29.75
CA THR A 310 -26.75 -8.47 -30.17
C THR A 310 -25.30 -8.50 -30.69
N SER A 311 -24.44 -7.60 -30.23
CA SER A 311 -23.01 -7.63 -30.56
C SER A 311 -22.21 -8.23 -29.41
N ARG A 312 -21.32 -9.22 -29.69
CA ARG A 312 -20.35 -9.78 -28.72
C ARG A 312 -19.83 -8.67 -27.79
N PRO A 313 -19.91 -8.82 -26.45
CA PRO A 313 -19.51 -7.76 -25.54
C PRO A 313 -18.03 -7.46 -25.76
N ARG A 314 -17.71 -6.26 -26.27
CA ARG A 314 -16.33 -5.75 -26.23
C ARG A 314 -15.94 -5.68 -24.76
N LYS A 315 -14.91 -6.44 -24.34
CA LYS A 315 -14.35 -6.34 -22.99
C LYS A 315 -14.06 -4.87 -22.71
N GLY A 316 -14.78 -4.29 -21.74
CA GLY A 316 -14.59 -2.92 -21.31
C GLY A 316 -13.15 -2.70 -20.79
N PRO A 317 -12.77 -1.44 -20.52
CA PRO A 317 -11.48 -1.16 -19.90
C PRO A 317 -11.43 -1.88 -18.53
N GLN A 318 -10.30 -2.53 -18.26
CA GLN A 318 -10.10 -3.30 -17.03
C GLN A 318 -10.15 -2.37 -15.81
N LYS A 319 -11.03 -2.66 -14.84
CA LYS A 319 -11.07 -1.97 -13.55
C LYS A 319 -9.98 -2.47 -12.61
N TYR A 320 -9.48 -1.57 -11.78
CA TYR A 320 -8.53 -1.82 -10.71
C TYR A 320 -9.09 -1.28 -9.40
N GLN A 321 -8.98 -2.06 -8.34
CA GLN A 321 -9.16 -1.60 -6.97
C GLN A 321 -7.89 -0.91 -6.53
N GLY A 322 -8.01 0.34 -6.13
CA GLY A 322 -6.94 1.14 -5.55
C GLY A 322 -7.03 1.24 -4.04
N ALA A 323 -6.05 1.95 -3.47
CA ALA A 323 -6.09 2.32 -2.07
C ALA A 323 -7.41 3.03 -1.73
N ARG A 324 -7.91 2.82 -0.50
CA ARG A 324 -9.12 3.44 0.06
C ARG A 324 -10.37 3.12 -0.76
N ASN A 325 -10.46 1.89 -1.29
CA ASN A 325 -11.57 1.39 -2.09
C ASN A 325 -11.87 2.21 -3.35
N SER A 326 -10.88 2.96 -3.85
CA SER A 326 -11.01 3.64 -5.14
C SER A 326 -11.09 2.63 -6.27
N VAL A 327 -11.82 2.96 -7.33
CA VAL A 327 -11.86 2.15 -8.55
C VAL A 327 -11.43 3.02 -9.72
N PHE A 328 -10.37 2.60 -10.41
CA PHE A 328 -9.81 3.34 -11.53
C PHE A 328 -9.47 2.43 -12.71
N TYR A 329 -9.11 3.08 -13.82
CA TYR A 329 -8.68 2.43 -15.05
C TYR A 329 -7.22 2.79 -15.36
N LEU A 330 -6.51 1.91 -16.06
CA LEU A 330 -5.19 2.27 -16.59
C LEU A 330 -5.34 3.25 -17.75
N PHE A 331 -4.48 4.28 -17.82
CA PHE A 331 -4.51 5.24 -18.92
C PHE A 331 -4.28 4.53 -20.27
N PRO A 332 -5.18 4.68 -21.27
CA PRO A 332 -5.13 3.91 -22.51
C PRO A 332 -3.85 4.12 -23.34
N GLY A 333 -3.16 5.24 -23.14
CA GLY A 333 -1.90 5.54 -23.83
C GLY A 333 -0.68 4.81 -23.27
N SER A 334 -0.79 4.12 -22.12
CA SER A 334 0.30 3.33 -21.55
C SER A 334 0.43 1.97 -22.25
N ALA A 335 1.67 1.52 -22.48
CA ALA A 335 1.92 0.17 -22.98
C ALA A 335 1.55 -0.90 -21.94
N VAL A 336 1.72 -0.59 -20.65
CA VAL A 336 1.38 -1.48 -19.52
C VAL A 336 -0.12 -1.75 -19.45
N ALA A 337 -0.95 -0.78 -19.88
CA ALA A 337 -2.40 -0.94 -19.92
C ALA A 337 -2.86 -2.12 -20.81
N LYS A 338 -2.07 -2.46 -21.84
CA LYS A 338 -2.34 -3.62 -22.72
C LYS A 338 -2.07 -4.95 -22.01
N LYS A 339 -1.04 -5.01 -21.16
CA LYS A 339 -0.65 -6.22 -20.43
C LYS A 339 -1.54 -6.52 -19.22
N ARG A 340 -2.23 -5.50 -18.69
CA ARG A 340 -3.21 -5.63 -17.59
C ARG A 340 -2.64 -6.41 -16.38
N PRO A 341 -1.53 -5.94 -15.78
CA PRO A 341 -0.89 -6.65 -14.67
C PRO A 341 -1.84 -6.85 -13.49
N LYS A 342 -1.67 -7.93 -12.72
CA LYS A 342 -2.50 -8.17 -11.52
C LYS A 342 -2.27 -7.09 -10.46
N TRP A 343 -1.02 -6.67 -10.29
CA TRP A 343 -0.59 -5.63 -9.36
C TRP A 343 0.17 -4.54 -10.10
N MET A 344 -0.11 -3.29 -9.76
CA MET A 344 0.58 -2.12 -10.30
C MET A 344 0.78 -1.02 -9.25
N MET A 345 1.77 -0.17 -9.52
CA MET A 345 1.88 1.18 -8.95
C MET A 345 1.73 2.23 -10.06
N ALA A 346 1.29 3.43 -9.70
CA ALA A 346 1.14 4.55 -10.62
C ALA A 346 1.80 5.82 -10.06
N ALA A 347 2.38 6.64 -10.93
CA ALA A 347 2.92 7.94 -10.56
C ALA A 347 1.80 8.86 -10.02
N GLU A 348 0.64 8.84 -10.67
CA GLU A 348 -0.53 9.59 -10.26
C GLU A 348 -1.82 8.86 -10.62
N VAL A 349 -2.88 9.15 -9.86
CA VAL A 349 -4.26 8.80 -10.19
C VAL A 349 -5.04 10.10 -10.33
N VAL A 350 -5.58 10.38 -11.52
CA VAL A 350 -6.20 11.66 -11.85
C VAL A 350 -7.59 11.47 -12.43
N GLU A 351 -8.50 12.38 -12.10
CA GLU A 351 -9.87 12.36 -12.60
C GLU A 351 -10.01 13.31 -13.80
N THR A 352 -10.32 12.75 -14.97
CA THR A 352 -10.65 13.52 -16.18
C THR A 352 -12.09 13.23 -16.61
N SER A 353 -12.31 12.26 -17.51
CA SER A 353 -13.64 11.71 -17.80
C SER A 353 -13.99 10.54 -16.87
N ARG A 354 -12.96 9.83 -16.41
CA ARG A 354 -12.99 8.78 -15.40
C ARG A 354 -11.72 8.91 -14.56
N LEU A 355 -11.64 8.13 -13.50
CA LEU A 355 -10.42 8.00 -12.72
C LEU A 355 -9.40 7.14 -13.48
N TYR A 356 -8.25 7.74 -13.83
CA TYR A 356 -7.18 7.08 -14.57
C TYR A 356 -5.86 7.08 -13.81
N ALA A 357 -5.21 5.92 -13.75
CA ALA A 357 -3.81 5.80 -13.33
C ALA A 357 -2.87 6.15 -14.50
N ARG A 358 -1.83 6.93 -14.24
CA ARG A 358 -0.80 7.34 -15.21
C ARG A 358 0.60 7.10 -14.64
N GLY A 359 1.58 6.88 -15.53
CA GLY A 359 2.93 6.48 -15.12
C GLY A 359 2.88 5.13 -14.42
N ILE A 360 2.40 4.10 -15.12
CA ILE A 360 2.06 2.81 -14.55
C ILE A 360 3.26 1.87 -14.61
N ALA A 361 3.44 1.04 -13.59
CA ALA A 361 4.32 -0.12 -13.68
C ALA A 361 3.77 -1.35 -12.97
N ARG A 362 4.07 -2.53 -13.50
CA ARG A 362 3.85 -3.81 -12.84
C ARG A 362 4.71 -3.88 -11.58
N ILE A 363 4.14 -4.40 -10.50
CA ILE A 363 4.87 -4.68 -9.28
C ILE A 363 4.53 -6.08 -8.77
N ASP A 364 5.38 -6.62 -7.91
CA ASP A 364 5.06 -7.82 -7.14
C ASP A 364 4.58 -7.43 -5.73
N PRO A 365 3.55 -8.11 -5.19
CA PRO A 365 2.93 -7.73 -3.91
C PRO A 365 3.89 -7.81 -2.71
N GLU A 366 4.88 -8.70 -2.76
CA GLU A 366 5.90 -8.85 -1.70
C GLU A 366 6.73 -7.57 -1.49
N TRP A 367 6.90 -6.76 -2.55
CA TRP A 367 7.61 -5.50 -2.45
C TRP A 367 6.86 -4.50 -1.58
N ILE A 368 5.52 -4.51 -1.65
CA ILE A 368 4.65 -3.63 -0.88
C ILE A 368 4.85 -3.86 0.62
N GLU A 369 4.82 -5.12 1.06
CA GLU A 369 5.01 -5.44 2.47
C GLU A 369 6.38 -4.98 2.98
N SER A 370 7.44 -5.17 2.18
CA SER A 370 8.79 -4.75 2.56
C SER A 370 8.94 -3.24 2.76
N GLN A 371 8.28 -2.43 1.93
CA GLN A 371 8.39 -0.97 1.93
C GLN A 371 7.37 -0.29 2.85
N ALA A 372 6.30 -0.98 3.23
CA ALA A 372 5.18 -0.43 3.99
C ALA A 372 4.98 -1.12 5.36
N ARG A 373 6.03 -1.69 5.95
CA ARG A 373 5.93 -2.44 7.23
C ARG A 373 5.24 -1.67 8.36
N HIS A 374 5.46 -0.36 8.42
CA HIS A 374 4.86 0.57 9.39
C HIS A 374 3.40 0.95 9.08
N LEU A 375 2.87 0.56 7.93
CA LEU A 375 1.52 0.94 7.48
C LEU A 375 0.58 -0.25 7.29
N VAL A 376 1.13 -1.45 7.05
CA VAL A 376 0.32 -2.64 6.84
C VAL A 376 -0.42 -3.03 8.13
N LYS A 377 -1.66 -3.46 7.97
CA LYS A 377 -2.45 -4.05 9.04
C LYS A 377 -2.42 -5.57 8.89
N ARG A 378 -2.09 -6.25 9.99
CA ARG A 378 -2.06 -7.71 10.08
C ARG A 378 -3.23 -8.19 10.91
N SER A 379 -3.95 -9.19 10.41
CA SER A 379 -4.95 -9.92 11.17
C SER A 379 -4.64 -11.40 11.12
N TYR A 380 -4.99 -12.10 12.20
CA TYR A 380 -4.69 -13.51 12.39
C TYR A 380 -5.99 -14.26 12.64
N THR A 381 -6.19 -15.37 11.94
CA THR A 381 -7.37 -16.23 12.08
C THR A 381 -6.95 -17.69 12.25
N GLU A 382 -7.86 -18.52 12.77
CA GLU A 382 -7.65 -19.96 12.98
C GLU A 382 -6.35 -20.31 13.73
N PRO A 383 -6.09 -19.71 14.92
CA PRO A 383 -4.96 -20.12 15.73
C PRO A 383 -5.15 -21.59 16.17
N ARG A 384 -4.17 -22.45 15.87
CA ARG A 384 -4.24 -23.89 16.15
C ARG A 384 -2.87 -24.49 16.38
N TRP A 385 -2.82 -25.56 17.16
CA TRP A 385 -1.60 -26.34 17.34
C TRP A 385 -1.20 -27.05 16.03
N ASP A 386 0.05 -26.85 15.59
CA ASP A 386 0.65 -27.60 14.49
C ASP A 386 1.60 -28.64 15.06
N VAL A 387 1.14 -29.90 15.11
CA VAL A 387 1.88 -31.04 15.64
C VAL A 387 3.23 -31.23 14.96
N ARG A 388 3.32 -30.98 13.64
CA ARG A 388 4.57 -31.18 12.88
C ARG A 388 5.60 -30.11 13.21
N ARG A 389 5.16 -28.86 13.39
CA ARG A 389 6.03 -27.73 13.74
C ARG A 389 6.23 -27.58 15.25
N SER A 390 5.48 -28.31 16.06
CA SER A 390 5.47 -28.21 17.53
C SER A 390 5.28 -26.75 18.00
N GLN A 391 4.35 -26.04 17.39
CA GLN A 391 4.05 -24.64 17.72
C GLN A 391 2.62 -24.28 17.35
N VAL A 392 2.06 -23.23 17.97
CA VAL A 392 0.77 -22.67 17.55
C VAL A 392 0.96 -21.87 16.26
N THR A 393 0.14 -22.16 15.25
CA THR A 393 0.14 -21.46 13.96
C THR A 393 -1.21 -20.78 13.73
N ALA A 394 -1.18 -19.65 13.02
CA ALA A 394 -2.39 -18.96 12.58
C ALA A 394 -2.27 -18.59 11.09
N LEU A 395 -3.40 -18.31 10.45
CA LEU A 395 -3.45 -17.74 9.11
C LEU A 395 -3.35 -16.22 9.19
N GLU A 396 -2.28 -15.67 8.64
CA GLU A 396 -2.02 -14.24 8.57
C GLU A 396 -2.61 -13.65 7.28
N THR A 397 -3.32 -12.54 7.46
CA THR A 397 -3.82 -11.67 6.40
C THR A 397 -3.19 -10.30 6.53
N VAL A 398 -2.57 -9.81 5.46
CA VAL A 398 -1.88 -8.51 5.41
C VAL A 398 -2.64 -7.58 4.47
N THR A 399 -3.05 -6.43 4.98
CA THR A 399 -3.76 -5.40 4.20
C THR A 399 -3.04 -4.07 4.25
N LEU A 400 -3.12 -3.29 3.16
CA LEU A 400 -2.63 -1.92 3.09
C LEU A 400 -3.71 -1.04 2.45
N TYR A 401 -4.21 -0.04 3.18
CA TYR A 401 -5.24 0.89 2.68
C TYR A 401 -6.47 0.20 2.08
N GLY A 402 -6.90 -0.93 2.65
CA GLY A 402 -8.04 -1.72 2.16
C GLY A 402 -7.71 -2.68 1.02
N LEU A 403 -6.47 -2.68 0.51
CA LEU A 403 -6.00 -3.66 -0.46
C LEU A 403 -5.47 -4.90 0.27
N LEU A 404 -5.92 -6.08 -0.15
CA LEU A 404 -5.44 -7.37 0.35
C LEU A 404 -4.10 -7.71 -0.32
N ILE A 405 -2.99 -7.55 0.41
CA ILE A 405 -1.63 -7.77 -0.12
C ILE A 405 -1.28 -9.26 -0.09
N GLN A 406 -1.52 -9.89 1.06
CA GLN A 406 -1.30 -11.30 1.31
C GLN A 406 -2.45 -11.87 2.11
N SER A 407 -2.89 -13.09 1.78
CA SER A 407 -3.97 -13.79 2.46
C SER A 407 -3.56 -15.22 2.78
N GLY A 408 -3.93 -15.70 3.96
CA GLY A 408 -3.82 -17.11 4.34
C GLY A 408 -2.40 -17.63 4.54
N LYS A 409 -1.42 -16.76 4.85
CA LYS A 409 -0.06 -17.21 5.13
C LYS A 409 0.01 -17.86 6.50
N ARG A 410 0.43 -19.13 6.58
CA ARG A 410 0.62 -19.78 7.88
C ARG A 410 1.86 -19.22 8.59
N VAL A 411 1.69 -18.67 9.78
CA VAL A 411 2.77 -18.07 10.57
C VAL A 411 2.80 -18.61 12.00
N HIS A 412 3.93 -18.41 12.69
CA HIS A 412 4.06 -18.73 14.12
C HIS A 412 3.27 -17.70 14.94
N PHE A 413 2.23 -18.18 15.65
CA PHE A 413 1.30 -17.31 16.38
C PHE A 413 1.77 -16.98 17.80
N GLY A 414 2.67 -17.78 18.36
CA GLY A 414 3.21 -17.59 19.71
C GLY A 414 3.67 -16.17 20.05
N PRO A 415 4.52 -15.53 19.22
CA PRO A 415 4.97 -14.15 19.45
C PRO A 415 3.92 -13.07 19.15
N VAL A 416 2.82 -13.44 18.49
CA VAL A 416 1.74 -12.50 18.12
C VAL A 416 0.82 -12.30 19.32
N ASP A 417 0.36 -13.41 19.91
CA ASP A 417 -0.48 -13.41 21.11
C ASP A 417 -0.04 -14.58 22.00
N THR A 418 0.91 -14.29 22.88
CA THR A 418 1.50 -15.30 23.76
C THR A 418 0.47 -15.93 24.71
N PRO A 419 -0.42 -15.17 25.39
CA PRO A 419 -1.47 -15.77 26.22
C PRO A 419 -2.36 -16.75 25.47
N VAL A 420 -2.90 -16.38 24.30
CA VAL A 420 -3.80 -17.26 23.53
C VAL A 420 -3.04 -18.46 22.97
N ALA A 421 -1.82 -18.25 22.47
CA ALA A 421 -0.99 -19.36 21.98
C ALA A 421 -0.61 -20.34 23.10
N ARG A 422 -0.37 -19.84 24.32
CA ARG A 422 -0.14 -20.69 25.48
C ARG A 422 -1.36 -21.52 25.83
N GLU A 423 -2.56 -20.93 25.84
CA GLU A 423 -3.78 -21.66 26.11
C GLU A 423 -3.96 -22.81 25.12
N ILE A 424 -3.84 -22.52 23.82
CA ILE A 424 -3.93 -23.53 22.75
C ILE A 424 -2.85 -24.59 22.92
N PHE A 425 -1.63 -24.21 23.28
CA PHE A 425 -0.54 -25.16 23.52
C PHE A 425 -0.88 -26.13 24.64
N ILE A 426 -1.37 -25.64 25.79
CA ILE A 426 -1.73 -26.51 26.92
C ILE A 426 -2.86 -27.47 26.52
N ARG A 427 -3.95 -26.94 25.95
CA ARG A 427 -5.12 -27.75 25.56
C ARG A 427 -4.78 -28.79 24.51
N GLU A 428 -4.23 -28.35 23.38
CA GLU A 428 -4.05 -29.22 22.21
C GLU A 428 -2.80 -30.09 22.33
N ALA A 429 -1.69 -29.54 22.82
CA ALA A 429 -0.44 -30.28 22.88
C ALA A 429 -0.39 -31.17 24.12
N LEU A 430 -0.66 -30.59 25.31
CA LEU A 430 -0.44 -31.30 26.57
C LEU A 430 -1.63 -32.16 27.00
N ILE A 431 -2.84 -31.60 26.97
CA ILE A 431 -4.05 -32.31 27.42
C ILE A 431 -4.52 -33.29 26.35
N ALA A 432 -4.73 -32.85 25.11
CA ALA A 432 -5.16 -33.73 24.03
C ALA A 432 -4.04 -34.68 23.51
N GLY A 433 -2.83 -34.61 24.09
CA GLY A 433 -1.73 -35.52 23.78
C GLY A 433 -1.10 -35.34 22.39
N ASN A 434 -1.35 -34.20 21.72
CA ASN A 434 -0.77 -33.93 20.40
C ASN A 434 0.64 -33.32 20.47
N TYR A 435 1.27 -33.32 21.64
CA TYR A 435 2.65 -32.91 21.78
C TYR A 435 3.60 -33.96 21.19
N ARG A 436 4.47 -33.52 20.29
CA ARG A 436 5.55 -34.35 19.74
C ARG A 436 6.85 -33.57 19.89
N PRO A 437 7.80 -34.06 20.70
CA PRO A 437 9.09 -33.40 20.81
C PRO A 437 9.86 -33.53 19.50
N THR A 438 10.47 -32.44 19.06
CA THR A 438 11.28 -32.41 17.85
C THR A 438 12.75 -32.33 18.22
N THR A 439 13.58 -33.25 17.73
CA THR A 439 15.03 -33.17 17.94
C THR A 439 15.65 -32.07 17.07
N ARG A 440 16.88 -31.67 17.42
CA ARG A 440 17.67 -30.64 16.69
C ARG A 440 17.91 -30.96 15.21
N ARG A 441 17.72 -32.23 14.80
CA ARG A 441 17.86 -32.72 13.40
C ARG A 441 16.51 -32.89 12.68
N GLY A 442 15.40 -32.43 13.26
CA GLY A 442 14.05 -32.57 12.68
C GLY A 442 13.46 -33.98 12.78
N GLN A 443 14.12 -34.90 13.50
CA GLN A 443 13.58 -36.24 13.78
C GLN A 443 12.62 -36.17 14.97
N LYS A 444 11.57 -36.99 14.95
CA LYS A 444 10.65 -37.16 16.09
C LYS A 444 11.46 -37.66 17.29
N GLY A 445 11.41 -36.94 18.40
CA GLY A 445 11.91 -37.44 19.68
C GLY A 445 10.93 -38.42 20.31
N ASP A 446 11.42 -39.20 21.28
CA ASP A 446 10.56 -40.10 22.05
C ASP A 446 9.55 -39.29 22.86
N GLU A 447 8.34 -39.85 23.00
CA GLU A 447 7.30 -39.25 23.83
C GLU A 447 7.76 -39.20 25.30
N PRO A 448 7.63 -38.04 25.98
CA PRO A 448 8.08 -37.90 27.36
C PRO A 448 7.35 -38.85 28.32
N GLU A 449 7.99 -39.24 29.42
CA GLU A 449 7.41 -40.16 30.41
C GLU A 449 6.10 -39.64 31.01
N PHE A 450 6.08 -38.38 31.46
CA PHE A 450 4.86 -37.76 31.99
C PHE A 450 3.69 -37.80 30.99
N MET A 451 3.97 -37.67 29.68
CA MET A 451 2.95 -37.68 28.64
C MET A 451 2.34 -39.08 28.50
N ARG A 452 3.18 -40.13 28.57
CA ARG A 452 2.71 -41.52 28.56
C ARG A 452 1.90 -41.84 29.81
N HIS A 453 2.35 -41.39 30.98
CA HIS A 453 1.61 -41.48 32.24
C HIS A 453 0.22 -40.85 32.11
N ASN A 454 0.18 -39.57 31.72
CA ASN A 454 -1.05 -38.79 31.63
C ASN A 454 -2.05 -39.39 30.64
N GLN A 455 -1.57 -39.82 29.45
CA GLN A 455 -2.43 -40.47 28.47
C GLN A 455 -2.97 -41.82 28.95
N ALA A 456 -2.17 -42.61 29.69
CA ALA A 456 -2.62 -43.87 30.25
C ALA A 456 -3.73 -43.65 31.29
N LEU A 457 -3.55 -42.64 32.16
CA LEU A 457 -4.52 -42.28 33.19
C LEU A 457 -5.83 -41.72 32.61
N ILE A 458 -5.75 -40.89 31.56
CA ILE A 458 -6.93 -40.40 30.83
C ILE A 458 -7.69 -41.57 30.18
N ARG A 459 -7.00 -42.49 29.50
CA ARG A 459 -7.64 -43.68 28.91
C ARG A 459 -8.29 -44.57 29.95
N GLU A 460 -7.66 -44.75 31.10
CA GLU A 460 -8.26 -45.50 32.21
C GLU A 460 -9.55 -44.84 32.70
N ALA A 461 -9.57 -43.50 32.83
CA ALA A 461 -10.78 -42.76 33.17
C ALA A 461 -11.88 -42.95 32.12
N GLU A 462 -11.56 -42.81 30.82
CA GLU A 462 -12.49 -43.05 29.71
C GLU A 462 -13.07 -44.47 29.73
N ASP A 463 -12.24 -45.49 30.02
CA ASP A 463 -12.67 -46.88 30.16
C ASP A 463 -13.59 -47.10 31.37
N ILE A 464 -13.39 -46.37 32.47
CA ILE A 464 -14.29 -46.40 33.63
C ILE A 464 -15.63 -45.75 33.28
N GLU A 465 -15.63 -44.60 32.59
CA GLU A 465 -16.87 -43.94 32.14
C GLU A 465 -17.68 -44.82 31.17
N ALA A 466 -17.00 -45.46 30.22
CA ALA A 466 -17.61 -46.36 29.26
C ALA A 466 -18.26 -47.59 29.94
N ARG A 467 -17.59 -48.16 30.95
CA ARG A 467 -18.11 -49.30 31.73
C ARG A 467 -19.26 -48.91 32.66
N GLY A 468 -19.14 -47.78 33.36
CA GLY A 468 -20.11 -47.31 34.35
C GLY A 468 -21.30 -46.54 33.78
N ARG A 469 -21.33 -46.25 32.47
CA ARG A 469 -22.34 -45.39 31.80
C ARG A 469 -22.54 -44.03 32.48
N ARG A 470 -21.48 -43.50 33.11
CA ARG A 470 -21.47 -42.22 33.81
C ARG A 470 -20.42 -41.32 33.15
N ARG A 471 -20.84 -40.15 32.67
CA ARG A 471 -20.00 -39.18 31.95
C ARG A 471 -19.36 -38.13 32.87
N ASP A 472 -19.19 -38.46 34.14
CA ASP A 472 -18.77 -37.52 35.20
C ASP A 472 -17.53 -37.99 35.97
N VAL A 473 -16.86 -39.06 35.54
CA VAL A 473 -15.70 -39.65 36.21
C VAL A 473 -14.40 -38.98 35.77
N LEU A 474 -14.28 -38.63 34.49
CA LEU A 474 -13.13 -37.91 33.92
C LEU A 474 -13.17 -36.43 34.35
N ALA A 475 -12.03 -35.90 34.78
CA ALA A 475 -11.90 -34.47 35.07
C ALA A 475 -12.29 -33.60 33.87
N ASP A 476 -12.91 -32.47 34.18
CA ASP A 476 -13.15 -31.44 33.18
C ASP A 476 -11.81 -30.92 32.63
N GLU A 477 -11.79 -30.62 31.34
CA GLU A 477 -10.63 -30.04 30.64
C GLU A 477 -10.14 -28.77 31.36
N ALA A 478 -11.05 -28.00 31.98
CA ALA A 478 -10.70 -26.83 32.79
C ALA A 478 -9.80 -27.18 34.00
N GLN A 479 -10.00 -28.34 34.64
CA GLN A 479 -9.18 -28.79 35.77
C GLN A 479 -7.79 -29.23 35.29
N LEU A 480 -7.74 -29.98 34.20
CA LEU A 480 -6.48 -30.38 33.55
C LEU A 480 -5.69 -29.17 33.06
N PHE A 481 -6.39 -28.17 32.51
CA PHE A 481 -5.80 -26.91 32.09
C PHE A 481 -5.18 -26.17 33.27
N ALA A 482 -5.92 -26.00 34.37
CA ALA A 482 -5.43 -25.30 35.56
C ALA A 482 -4.18 -25.97 36.14
N PHE A 483 -4.11 -27.31 36.11
CA PHE A 483 -2.93 -28.07 36.55
C PHE A 483 -1.66 -27.67 35.79
N PHE A 484 -1.72 -27.64 34.45
CA PHE A 484 -0.59 -27.24 33.62
C PHE A 484 -0.33 -25.74 33.70
N ASP A 485 -1.37 -24.91 33.70
CA ASP A 485 -1.21 -23.46 33.66
C ASP A 485 -0.50 -22.92 34.91
N GLN A 486 -0.77 -23.51 36.08
CA GLN A 486 -0.08 -23.17 37.34
C GLN A 486 1.40 -23.52 37.34
N ARG A 487 1.82 -24.54 36.56
CA ARG A 487 3.19 -25.07 36.56
C ARG A 487 4.07 -24.50 35.46
N LEU A 488 3.51 -24.29 34.27
CA LEU A 488 4.28 -23.79 33.15
C LEU A 488 4.51 -22.26 33.28
N PRO A 489 5.71 -21.74 33.03
CA PRO A 489 5.94 -20.29 32.96
C PRO A 489 5.13 -19.62 31.85
N ALA A 490 4.71 -18.36 32.05
CA ALA A 490 3.83 -17.61 31.14
C ALA A 490 4.33 -17.50 29.69
N HIS A 491 5.64 -17.58 29.44
CA HIS A 491 6.23 -17.48 28.10
C HIS A 491 6.27 -18.82 27.35
N ILE A 492 5.84 -19.94 27.97
CA ILE A 492 5.83 -21.25 27.31
C ILE A 492 4.56 -21.39 26.47
N HIS A 493 4.74 -21.31 25.15
CA HIS A 493 3.66 -21.37 24.15
C HIS A 493 4.04 -22.20 22.90
N SER A 494 5.17 -22.90 22.94
CA SER A 494 5.67 -23.72 21.82
C SER A 494 6.51 -24.87 22.34
N GLY A 495 6.60 -25.93 21.54
CA GLY A 495 7.39 -27.12 21.86
C GLY A 495 8.87 -26.85 22.10
N PRO A 496 9.57 -26.02 21.30
CA PRO A 496 10.97 -25.68 21.58
C PRO A 496 11.19 -24.95 22.91
N LEU A 497 10.29 -24.04 23.28
CA LEU A 497 10.35 -23.35 24.57
C LEU A 497 10.05 -24.33 25.71
N PHE A 498 9.02 -25.16 25.54
CA PHE A 498 8.62 -26.18 26.50
C PHE A 498 9.72 -27.21 26.74
N GLU A 499 10.36 -27.77 25.69
CA GLU A 499 11.46 -28.73 25.84
C GLU A 499 12.62 -28.18 26.66
N LYS A 500 12.98 -26.92 26.39
CA LYS A 500 14.11 -26.27 27.07
C LYS A 500 13.81 -26.12 28.56
N TRP A 501 12.60 -25.67 28.89
CA TRP A 501 12.16 -25.50 30.27
C TRP A 501 11.94 -26.84 30.97
N ARG A 502 11.22 -27.77 30.32
CA ARG A 502 10.84 -29.07 30.88
C ARG A 502 12.05 -29.85 31.38
N LYS A 503 13.11 -29.95 30.57
CA LYS A 503 14.33 -30.68 30.97
C LYS A 503 14.98 -30.13 32.24
N GLN A 504 14.86 -28.83 32.48
CA GLN A 504 15.36 -28.21 33.70
C GLN A 504 14.41 -28.45 34.87
N ALA A 505 13.10 -28.38 34.63
CA ALA A 505 12.06 -28.59 35.62
C ALA A 505 12.00 -30.06 36.11
N GLU A 506 11.97 -31.03 35.19
CA GLU A 506 11.96 -32.47 35.49
C GLU A 506 13.25 -32.95 36.17
N ALA A 507 14.38 -32.27 35.94
CA ALA A 507 15.62 -32.57 36.66
C ALA A 507 15.56 -32.17 38.14
N ALA A 508 14.73 -31.18 38.49
CA ALA A 508 14.50 -30.76 39.87
C ALA A 508 13.34 -31.53 40.53
N GLU A 509 12.27 -31.77 39.77
CA GLU A 509 11.06 -32.46 40.22
C GLU A 509 10.53 -33.37 39.09
N PRO A 510 10.89 -34.66 39.08
CA PRO A 510 10.59 -35.59 37.98
C PRO A 510 9.10 -35.70 37.65
N ASP A 511 8.25 -35.69 38.68
CA ASP A 511 6.81 -35.95 38.55
C ASP A 511 5.99 -34.65 38.37
N LEU A 512 6.65 -33.49 38.18
CA LEU A 512 6.01 -32.18 38.14
C LEU A 512 4.83 -32.10 37.16
N LEU A 513 4.95 -32.77 36.02
CA LEU A 513 3.97 -32.74 34.92
C LEU A 513 3.06 -33.98 34.88
N GLU A 514 3.23 -34.92 35.80
CA GLU A 514 2.36 -36.08 35.92
C GLU A 514 1.04 -35.68 36.59
N LEU A 515 -0.08 -36.00 35.93
CA LEU A 515 -1.41 -35.70 36.43
C LEU A 515 -1.71 -36.58 37.64
N PRO A 516 -2.06 -36.01 38.81
CA PRO A 516 -2.48 -36.80 39.96
C PRO A 516 -3.70 -37.65 39.62
N ARG A 517 -3.70 -38.93 40.02
CA ARG A 517 -4.82 -39.85 39.77
C ARG A 517 -6.16 -39.28 40.22
N GLU A 518 -6.20 -38.70 41.41
CA GLU A 518 -7.38 -38.06 42.02
C GLU A 518 -7.85 -36.80 41.30
N LEU A 519 -6.98 -36.14 40.53
CA LEU A 519 -7.36 -35.04 39.65
C LEU A 519 -8.08 -35.58 38.41
N VAL A 520 -7.62 -36.69 37.83
CA VAL A 520 -8.17 -37.25 36.58
C VAL A 520 -9.41 -38.10 36.81
N ILE A 521 -9.41 -38.93 37.87
CA ILE A 521 -10.48 -39.86 38.23
C ILE A 521 -11.10 -39.38 39.54
N HIS A 522 -12.31 -38.83 39.49
CA HIS A 522 -12.99 -38.32 40.69
C HIS A 522 -13.39 -39.46 41.65
N PRO A 523 -12.78 -39.56 42.86
CA PRO A 523 -13.00 -40.71 43.76
C PRO A 523 -14.44 -40.86 44.24
N GLN A 524 -15.18 -39.75 44.36
CA GLN A 524 -16.58 -39.73 44.80
C GLN A 524 -17.57 -40.13 43.69
N ARG A 525 -17.13 -40.14 42.43
CA ARG A 525 -17.97 -40.45 41.25
C ARG A 525 -17.65 -41.82 40.65
N ALA A 526 -16.45 -42.34 40.90
CA ALA A 526 -16.00 -43.70 40.60
C ALA A 526 -16.59 -44.79 41.52
N GLY A 527 -17.63 -44.48 42.31
CA GLY A 527 -18.23 -45.36 43.32
C GLY A 527 -19.09 -46.52 42.78
N LEU A 528 -18.58 -47.27 41.81
CA LEU A 528 -18.97 -48.66 41.51
C LEU A 528 -17.66 -49.41 41.34
N GLY A 529 -17.30 -50.20 42.35
CA GLY A 529 -16.01 -50.89 42.41
C GLY A 529 -15.95 -52.10 41.48
N ASP A 530 -14.77 -52.70 41.35
CA ASP A 530 -14.52 -53.99 40.66
C ASP A 530 -15.52 -55.11 41.03
N SER A 531 -16.25 -54.98 42.14
CA SER A 531 -17.31 -55.89 42.57
C SER A 531 -18.54 -55.92 41.64
N ASP A 532 -18.86 -54.80 40.96
CA ASP A 532 -20.09 -54.69 40.17
C ASP A 532 -19.88 -55.14 38.71
N TYR A 533 -18.65 -55.01 38.19
CA TYR A 533 -18.25 -55.43 36.84
C TYR A 533 -16.84 -56.04 36.85
N PRO A 534 -16.65 -57.24 37.42
CA PRO A 534 -15.33 -57.83 37.61
C PRO A 534 -14.63 -58.14 36.28
N GLY A 535 -13.36 -57.76 36.15
CA GLY A 535 -12.53 -58.11 34.98
C GLY A 535 -12.19 -59.60 34.88
N GLU A 536 -12.32 -60.34 35.98
CA GLU A 536 -12.14 -61.78 36.07
C GLU A 536 -13.26 -62.41 36.87
N MET A 537 -13.82 -63.52 36.37
CA MET A 537 -14.78 -64.33 37.11
C MET A 537 -14.25 -65.76 37.26
N SER A 538 -14.37 -66.30 38.47
CA SER A 538 -14.06 -67.70 38.74
C SER A 538 -15.32 -68.54 38.64
N VAL A 539 -15.39 -69.43 37.65
CA VAL A 539 -16.48 -70.39 37.48
C VAL A 539 -15.89 -71.80 37.66
N ASN A 540 -16.36 -72.53 38.68
CA ASN A 540 -15.90 -73.89 39.00
C ASN A 540 -14.35 -74.03 39.11
N GLY A 541 -13.68 -73.00 39.64
CA GLY A 541 -12.22 -73.02 39.86
C GLY A 541 -11.36 -72.56 38.68
N VAL A 542 -11.96 -72.17 37.55
CA VAL A 542 -11.25 -71.62 36.39
C VAL A 542 -11.50 -70.11 36.32
N ARG A 543 -10.41 -69.32 36.25
CA ARG A 543 -10.45 -67.87 36.07
C ARG A 543 -10.66 -67.51 34.60
N LEU A 544 -11.70 -66.74 34.33
CA LEU A 544 -12.08 -66.27 33.00
C LEU A 544 -11.98 -64.75 32.96
N HIS A 545 -11.25 -64.21 31.99
CA HIS A 545 -11.25 -62.77 31.74
C HIS A 545 -12.55 -62.35 31.05
N LEU A 546 -13.25 -61.40 31.66
CA LEU A 546 -14.51 -60.90 31.14
C LEU A 546 -14.27 -59.68 30.25
N ARG A 547 -14.83 -59.74 29.03
CA ARG A 547 -14.96 -58.59 28.14
C ARG A 547 -16.44 -58.30 27.97
N TYR A 548 -16.85 -57.13 28.42
CA TYR A 548 -18.22 -56.67 28.31
C TYR A 548 -18.39 -55.91 27.00
N GLY A 549 -19.47 -56.19 26.25
CA GLY A 549 -19.87 -55.43 25.07
C GLY A 549 -21.31 -54.95 25.25
N PHE A 550 -21.56 -53.66 25.00
CA PHE A 550 -22.86 -53.02 25.17
C PHE A 550 -23.19 -52.06 24.05
#